data_AF-A0A7M1ATK1-F1
#
_entry.id   AF-A0A7M1ATK1-F1
#
_cell.length_a   1.000
_cell.length_b   1.000
_cell.length_c   1.000
_cell.angle_alpha   90.00
_cell.angle_beta   90.00
_cell.angle_gamma   90.00
#
_symmetry.space_group_name_H-M   'P 1'
#
loop_
_entity.id
_entity.type
_entity.pdbx_description
1 polymer ?
#
loop_
_entity_poly.entity_id
_entity_poly.type
_entity_poly.pdbx_seq_one_letter_code
_entity_poly.pdbx_strand_id
1 'polypeptide(L)'
;MKNNPTIVLLNGYGPISINNELLELYPVTTSHGAIGFPLKSLRAENVTIVTNIINFWSLSKKLKPENMCYLYAYDGLHDKDLEKIKANNIQYL
;
A
#
# COMPACT_ATOMS: atom_id res chain seq x y z
N MET A 1 21.59 10.49 -11.03
CA MET A 1 20.68 11.27 -10.15
C MET A 1 20.22 10.36 -9.02
N LYS A 2 20.18 10.83 -7.77
CA LYS A 2 19.50 10.07 -6.69
C LYS A 2 18.03 10.01 -7.07
N ASN A 3 17.52 8.84 -7.46
CA ASN A 3 16.08 8.68 -7.63
C ASN A 3 15.46 8.82 -6.24
N ASN A 4 14.65 9.86 -6.05
CA ASN A 4 13.83 9.97 -4.85
C ASN A 4 12.91 8.75 -4.78
N PRO A 5 12.66 8.22 -3.57
CA PRO A 5 11.74 7.08 -3.43
C PRO A 5 10.34 7.48 -3.87
N THR A 6 9.69 6.61 -4.63
CA THR A 6 8.29 6.76 -5.05
C THR A 6 7.40 6.89 -3.82
N ILE A 7 6.53 7.90 -3.80
CA ILE A 7 5.56 8.09 -2.72
C ILE A 7 4.35 7.19 -2.98
N VAL A 8 4.01 6.36 -1.98
CA VAL A 8 2.85 5.47 -2.04
C VAL A 8 1.83 5.87 -0.98
N LEU A 9 0.55 5.77 -1.34
CA LEU A 9 -0.57 5.82 -0.41
C LEU A 9 -0.95 4.40 -0.03
N LEU A 10 -1.13 4.18 1.28
CA LEU A 10 -1.49 2.90 1.87
C LEU A 10 -2.80 3.03 2.63
N ASN A 11 -3.72 2.10 2.40
CA ASN A 11 -4.87 1.86 3.28
C ASN A 11 -5.17 0.36 3.33
N GLY A 12 -6.05 -0.08 4.22
CA GLY A 12 -6.33 -1.50 4.39
C GLY A 12 -6.71 -1.88 5.82
N TYR A 13 -6.64 -3.18 6.10
CA TYR A 13 -7.17 -3.80 7.31
C TYR A 13 -6.16 -4.70 8.03
N GLY A 14 -4.94 -4.81 7.50
CA GLY A 14 -3.90 -5.68 8.06
C GLY A 14 -2.72 -4.95 8.68
N PRO A 15 -1.90 -5.70 9.43
CA PRO A 15 -0.56 -5.26 9.80
C PRO A 15 0.33 -5.19 8.56
N ILE A 16 1.17 -4.16 8.51
CA ILE A 16 2.23 -4.03 7.52
C ILE A 16 3.55 -3.68 8.21
N SER A 17 4.65 -3.93 7.52
CA SER A 17 5.93 -3.27 7.81
C SER A 17 6.30 -2.35 6.66
N ILE A 18 6.32 -1.03 6.89
CA ILE A 18 6.71 -0.01 5.91
C ILE A 18 7.98 0.67 6.40
N ASN A 19 9.04 0.67 5.59
CA ASN A 19 10.32 1.30 5.90
C ASN A 19 10.95 0.85 7.24
N ASN A 20 10.76 -0.43 7.60
CA ASN A 20 11.16 -1.05 8.87
C ASN A 20 10.35 -0.64 10.12
N GLU A 21 9.22 0.04 9.93
CA GLU A 21 8.26 0.33 10.99
C GLU A 21 7.05 -0.59 10.86
N LEU A 22 6.55 -1.11 11.99
CA LEU A 22 5.31 -1.89 12.04
C LEU A 22 4.12 -0.95 12.19
N LEU A 23 3.10 -1.15 11.38
CA LEU A 23 1.90 -0.31 11.35
C LEU A 23 0.65 -1.14 11.13
N GLU A 24 -0.38 -0.88 11.95
CA GLU A 24 -1.73 -1.37 11.71
C GLU A 24 -2.47 -0.43 10.77
N LEU A 25 -2.88 -0.91 9.59
CA LEU A 25 -3.57 -0.06 8.62
C LEU A 25 -5.04 0.19 8.97
N TYR A 26 -5.67 -0.64 9.80
CA TYR A 26 -7.10 -0.49 10.11
C TYR A 26 -7.43 0.87 10.77
N PRO A 27 -6.76 1.30 11.85
CA PRO A 27 -7.04 2.59 12.48
C PRO A 27 -6.74 3.78 11.56
N VAL A 28 -5.67 3.68 10.75
CA VAL A 28 -5.30 4.69 9.76
C VAL A 28 -6.41 4.83 8.72
N THR A 29 -6.91 3.72 8.21
CA THR A 29 -7.92 3.68 7.15
C THR A 29 -9.26 4.22 7.63
N THR A 30 -9.67 3.87 8.85
CA THR A 30 -10.96 4.33 9.41
C THR A 30 -10.92 5.79 9.89
N SER A 31 -9.76 6.29 10.33
CA SER A 31 -9.63 7.65 10.87
C SER A 31 -9.19 8.69 9.84
N HIS A 32 -8.32 8.31 8.90
CA HIS A 32 -7.69 9.22 7.95
C HIS A 32 -7.89 8.82 6.49
N GLY A 33 -8.47 7.64 6.23
CA GLY A 33 -8.69 7.10 4.89
C GLY A 33 -7.46 6.41 4.30
N ALA A 34 -6.28 7.03 4.40
CA ALA A 34 -5.00 6.48 3.95
C ALA A 34 -3.81 7.20 4.62
N ILE A 35 -2.61 6.65 4.45
CA ILE A 35 -1.34 7.26 4.87
C ILE A 35 -0.30 7.20 3.75
N GLY A 36 0.50 8.25 3.60
CA GLY A 36 1.54 8.35 2.59
C GLY A 36 2.93 8.04 3.12
N PHE A 37 3.71 7.24 2.39
CA PHE A 37 5.11 6.95 2.71
C PHE A 37 6.01 6.99 1.48
N PRO A 38 7.29 7.40 1.62
CA PRO A 38 8.30 7.09 0.63
C PRO A 38 8.59 5.59 0.63
N LEU A 39 8.43 4.91 -0.50
CA LEU A 39 8.63 3.47 -0.60
C LEU A 39 10.12 3.10 -0.62
N LYS A 40 10.65 2.74 0.57
CA LYS A 40 11.98 2.12 0.73
C LYS A 40 11.87 0.61 0.90
N SER A 41 10.90 0.15 1.69
CA SER A 41 10.55 -1.26 1.85
C SER A 41 9.10 -1.41 2.29
N LEU A 42 8.37 -2.39 1.77
CA LEU A 42 7.02 -2.74 2.23
C LEU A 42 6.94 -4.26 2.41
N ARG A 43 6.45 -4.72 3.56
CA ARG A 43 6.08 -6.11 3.81
C ARG A 43 4.65 -6.20 4.30
N ALA A 44 3.87 -7.10 3.72
CA ALA A 44 2.50 -7.39 4.14
C ALA A 44 2.13 -8.81 3.73
N GLU A 45 1.05 -9.36 4.28
CA GLU A 45 0.55 -10.66 3.84
C GLU A 45 -0.03 -10.58 2.42
N ASN A 46 -0.97 -9.65 2.22
CA ASN A 46 -1.64 -9.41 0.94
C ASN A 46 -1.46 -7.95 0.51
N VAL A 47 -0.99 -7.73 -0.71
CA VAL A 47 -0.88 -6.40 -1.33
C VAL A 47 -1.71 -6.34 -2.60
N THR A 48 -2.58 -5.33 -2.68
CA THR A 48 -3.31 -4.97 -3.89
C THR A 48 -2.73 -3.66 -4.42
N ILE A 49 -2.03 -3.71 -5.53
CA ILE A 49 -1.57 -2.52 -6.24
C ILE A 49 -2.74 -1.99 -7.06
N VAL A 50 -3.26 -0.84 -6.67
CA VAL A 50 -4.38 -0.18 -7.30
C VAL A 50 -3.83 0.88 -8.25
N THR A 51 -4.23 0.80 -9.52
CA THR A 51 -3.76 1.70 -10.59
C THR A 51 -4.63 2.95 -10.76
N ASN A 52 -5.84 2.92 -10.20
CA ASN A 52 -6.82 4.00 -10.29
C ASN A 52 -7.15 4.58 -8.91
N ILE A 53 -6.97 5.89 -8.73
CA ILE A 53 -7.19 6.56 -7.44
C ILE A 53 -8.66 6.50 -6.97
N ILE A 54 -9.63 6.52 -7.88
CA ILE A 54 -11.06 6.41 -7.54
C ILE A 54 -11.33 5.01 -6.97
N ASN A 55 -10.76 3.97 -7.59
CA ASN A 55 -10.85 2.61 -7.08
C ASN A 55 -10.20 2.50 -5.70
N PHE A 56 -9.00 3.08 -5.52
CA PHE A 56 -8.26 3.07 -4.24
C PHE A 56 -9.10 3.60 -3.08
N TRP A 57 -9.79 4.73 -3.26
CA TRP A 57 -10.66 5.30 -2.23
C TRP A 57 -11.97 4.54 -2.00
N SER A 58 -12.38 3.71 -2.96
CA SER A 58 -13.62 2.94 -2.89
C SER A 58 -13.43 1.54 -2.29
N LEU A 59 -12.23 0.96 -2.40
CA LEU A 59 -11.93 -0.42 -1.95
C LEU A 59 -11.99 -0.57 -0.44
N SER A 60 -11.50 0.42 0.31
CA SER A 60 -11.65 0.52 1.77
C SER A 60 -13.11 0.70 2.22
N LYS A 61 -14.08 0.80 1.29
CA LYS A 61 -15.51 0.83 1.62
C LYS A 61 -16.22 -0.46 1.22
N LYS A 62 -15.64 -1.27 0.33
CA LYS A 62 -16.40 -2.31 -0.40
C LYS A 62 -16.16 -3.74 0.05
N LEU A 63 -14.99 -4.16 0.56
CA LEU A 63 -14.77 -5.57 0.92
C LEU A 63 -13.76 -5.73 2.07
N LYS A 64 -14.07 -6.64 3.01
CA LYS A 64 -13.25 -7.00 4.19
C LYS A 64 -12.64 -8.40 4.05
N PRO A 65 -11.57 -8.61 3.27
CA PRO A 65 -10.64 -9.68 3.61
C PRO A 65 -9.80 -9.25 4.82
N GLU A 66 -9.60 -10.17 5.77
CA GLU A 66 -8.62 -10.00 6.84
C GLU A 66 -7.22 -9.82 6.22
N ASN A 67 -6.42 -8.91 6.78
CA ASN A 67 -5.02 -8.67 6.39
C ASN A 67 -4.72 -8.19 4.96
N MET A 68 -5.52 -7.26 4.42
CA MET A 68 -5.25 -6.63 3.10
C MET A 68 -4.57 -5.26 3.23
N CYS A 69 -3.56 -5.01 2.39
CA CYS A 69 -2.94 -3.70 2.14
C CYS A 69 -3.23 -3.26 0.69
N TYR A 70 -3.92 -2.14 0.51
CA TYR A 70 -4.08 -1.49 -0.78
C TYR A 70 -3.00 -0.42 -0.92
N LEU A 71 -2.33 -0.43 -2.07
CA LEU A 71 -1.25 0.48 -2.40
C LEU A 71 -1.60 1.25 -3.67
N TYR A 72 -1.46 2.57 -3.63
CA TYR A 72 -1.55 3.43 -4.80
C TYR A 72 -0.30 4.30 -4.92
N ALA A 73 0.21 4.49 -6.13
CA ALA A 73 1.33 5.38 -6.43
C ALA A 73 0.89 6.39 -7.49
N TYR A 74 1.03 7.69 -7.23
CA TYR A 74 0.60 8.74 -8.17
C TYR A 74 1.33 8.66 -9.52
N ASP A 75 2.64 8.45 -9.48
CA ASP A 75 3.49 8.35 -10.67
C ASP A 75 3.60 6.91 -11.21
N GLY A 76 2.80 5.99 -10.65
CA GLY A 76 2.94 4.55 -10.89
C GLY A 76 4.11 3.92 -10.12
N LEU A 77 4.29 2.62 -10.32
CA LEU A 77 5.43 1.87 -9.78
C LEU A 77 6.33 1.41 -10.92
N HIS A 78 7.64 1.57 -10.74
CA HIS A 78 8.62 0.99 -11.65
C HIS A 78 9.12 -0.36 -11.12
N ASP A 79 9.82 -1.14 -11.95
CA ASP A 79 10.33 -2.48 -11.59
C ASP A 79 11.13 -2.47 -10.26
N LYS A 80 11.97 -1.45 -10.07
CA LYS A 80 12.75 -1.25 -8.84
C LYS A 80 11.90 -0.97 -7.61
N ASP A 81 10.69 -0.44 -7.78
CA ASP A 81 9.77 -0.22 -6.68
C ASP A 81 9.03 -1.52 -6.32
N LEU A 82 8.67 -2.31 -7.32
CA LEU A 82 8.08 -3.63 -7.13
C LEU A 82 9.02 -4.57 -6.35
N GLU A 83 10.33 -4.48 -6.58
CA GLU A 83 11.34 -5.24 -5.81
C GLU A 83 11.31 -4.94 -4.30
N LYS A 84 10.87 -3.74 -3.90
CA LYS A 84 10.79 -3.29 -2.50
C LYS A 84 9.53 -3.79 -1.79
N ILE A 85 8.54 -4.27 -2.54
CA ILE A 85 7.29 -4.80 -2.03
C ILE A 85 7.44 -6.31 -1.86
N LYS A 86 7.36 -6.80 -0.62
CA LYS A 86 7.43 -8.23 -0.29
C LYS A 86 6.10 -8.66 0.31
N ALA A 87 5.35 -9.48 -0.40
CA ALA A 87 4.10 -10.03 0.11
C ALA A 87 3.93 -11.48 -0.33
N ASN A 88 3.10 -12.22 0.40
CA ASN A 88 2.77 -13.59 0.05
C ASN A 88 1.87 -13.61 -1.19
N ASN A 89 0.98 -12.62 -1.30
CA ASN A 89 0.11 -12.44 -2.44
C ASN A 89 0.14 -10.98 -2.92
N ILE A 90 0.39 -10.80 -4.23
CA ILE A 90 0.36 -9.50 -4.89
C ILE A 90 -0.64 -9.56 -6.04
N GLN A 91 -1.63 -8.68 -6.01
CA GLN A 91 -2.63 -8.53 -7.07
C GLN A 91 -2.66 -7.09 -7.60
N TYR A 92 -3.14 -6.93 -8.83
CA TYR A 92 -3.26 -5.64 -9.51
C TYR A 92 -4.74 -5.35 -9.79
N LEU A 93 -5.17 -4.10 -9.56
CA LEU A 93 -6.55 -3.65 -9.75
C LEU A 93 -6.63 -2.25 -10.38
#